data_AF-A0A438CXU3-F1
#
_entry.id   AF-A0A438CXU3-F1
#
_cell.length_a   1.000
_cell.length_b   1.000
_cell.length_c   1.000
_cell.angle_alpha   90.00
_cell.angle_beta   90.00
_cell.angle_gamma   90.00
#
_symmetry.space_group_name_H-M   'P 1'
#
loop_
_entity.id
_entity.type
_entity.pdbx_description
1 polymer ?
#
loop_
_entity_poly.entity_id
_entity_poly.type
_entity_poly.pdbx_seq_one_letter_code
_entity_poly.pdbx_strand_id
1 'polypeptide(L)'
;MLPWENIPVLRTQEVYRMPSIGSISAILDRSHHHQEQAGMNAAAFPLIDPLDAFYLLNPSGDLSSSQAAFEKWFRDQNIEGKAGIAPTVEELAGALKSHDLFIYIGLGSGAQYIPRHEIQKLENCAATLLMGCSSGSLSLNGQYTPQGTHLSYLSAGTPVRVANLWEVTDKDIDRFGKAMLDAWLRERSSPSVACAQCRLVPELKSMSITRGKGDAKKKIPRKKVSKACSSVVCED
;
A
#
# COMPACT_ATOMS: atom_id res chain seq x y z
N MET A 1 12.77 -1.12 14.53
CA MET A 1 12.54 -1.98 13.33
C MET A 1 13.62 -1.67 12.30
N LEU A 2 14.07 -2.66 11.52
CA LEU A 2 15.15 -2.45 10.52
C LEU A 2 14.58 -2.06 9.15
N PRO A 3 15.19 -1.12 8.41
CA PRO A 3 14.77 -0.72 7.06
C PRO A 3 15.42 -1.60 6.00
N TRP A 4 15.00 -2.86 5.91
CA TRP A 4 15.57 -3.84 4.99
C TRP A 4 15.55 -3.38 3.53
N GLU A 5 14.55 -2.62 3.11
CA GLU A 5 14.41 -2.08 1.75
C GLU A 5 15.56 -1.14 1.35
N ASN A 6 16.26 -0.54 2.33
CA ASN A 6 17.33 0.42 2.07
C ASN A 6 18.73 -0.22 1.91
N ILE A 7 18.85 -1.54 2.05
CA ILE A 7 20.13 -2.22 1.85
C ILE A 7 20.51 -2.22 0.35
N PRO A 8 21.80 -2.12 -0.02
CA PRO A 8 22.21 -1.89 -1.41
C PRO A 8 21.63 -2.87 -2.43
N VAL A 9 21.52 -4.16 -2.07
CA VAL A 9 20.99 -5.20 -2.96
C VAL A 9 19.47 -5.15 -3.16
N LEU A 10 18.72 -4.54 -2.23
CA LEU A 10 17.27 -4.41 -2.30
C LEU A 10 16.79 -3.03 -2.78
N ARG A 11 17.66 -2.02 -2.77
CA ARG A 11 17.29 -0.63 -3.11
C ARG A 11 16.68 -0.46 -4.50
N THR A 12 17.05 -1.34 -5.45
CA THR A 12 16.54 -1.32 -6.82
C THR A 12 15.49 -2.40 -7.09
N GLN A 13 14.93 -3.01 -6.03
CA GLN A 13 13.95 -4.08 -6.12
C GLN A 13 12.60 -3.60 -5.57
N GLU A 14 11.52 -4.16 -6.10
CA GLU A 14 10.18 -3.98 -5.54
C GLU A 14 10.04 -4.83 -4.28
N VAL A 15 10.03 -4.19 -3.10
CA VAL A 15 9.98 -4.88 -1.81
C VAL A 15 8.74 -4.45 -1.05
N TYR A 16 7.96 -5.44 -0.61
CA TYR A 16 6.75 -5.24 0.20
C TYR A 16 6.84 -6.07 1.48
N ARG A 17 6.30 -5.54 2.57
CA ARG A 17 6.24 -6.24 3.86
C ARG A 17 4.88 -6.87 4.06
N MET A 18 4.87 -8.13 4.50
CA MET A 18 3.67 -8.83 4.97
C MET A 18 3.99 -9.59 6.25
N PRO A 19 3.07 -9.64 7.24
CA PRO A 19 3.37 -10.26 8.53
C PRO A 19 3.41 -11.78 8.47
N SER A 20 2.78 -12.41 7.48
CA SER A 20 2.83 -13.85 7.26
C SER A 20 2.43 -14.24 5.84
N ILE A 21 2.76 -15.48 5.43
CA ILE A 21 2.24 -16.09 4.20
C ILE A 21 0.70 -16.20 4.24
N GLY A 22 0.13 -16.47 5.42
CA GLY A 22 -1.33 -16.52 5.60
C GLY A 22 -2.00 -15.17 5.28
N SER A 23 -1.35 -14.06 5.64
CA SER A 23 -1.83 -12.73 5.29
C SER A 23 -1.76 -12.45 3.78
N ILE A 24 -0.75 -12.98 3.10
CA ILE A 24 -0.66 -12.90 1.63
C ILE A 24 -1.82 -13.67 1.00
N SER A 25 -2.04 -14.92 1.41
CA SER A 25 -3.17 -15.73 0.93
C SER A 25 -4.50 -15.02 1.17
N ALA A 26 -4.74 -14.52 2.38
CA ALA A 26 -6.00 -13.87 2.73
C ALA A 26 -6.30 -12.65 1.86
N ILE A 27 -5.29 -11.84 1.52
CA ILE A 27 -5.46 -10.69 0.61
C ILE A 27 -5.74 -11.15 -0.82
N LEU A 28 -5.03 -12.17 -1.31
CA LEU A 28 -5.26 -12.75 -2.64
C LEU A 28 -6.67 -13.36 -2.75
N ASP A 29 -7.10 -14.13 -1.75
CA ASP A 29 -8.42 -14.77 -1.73
C ASP A 29 -9.54 -13.72 -1.72
N ARG A 30 -9.38 -12.64 -0.94
CA ARG A 30 -10.31 -11.49 -0.96
C ARG A 30 -10.38 -10.83 -2.33
N SER A 31 -9.24 -10.63 -2.99
CA SER A 31 -9.21 -10.04 -4.33
C SER A 31 -9.94 -10.91 -5.36
N HIS A 32 -9.81 -12.23 -5.27
CA HIS A 32 -10.51 -13.17 -6.16
C HIS A 32 -12.02 -13.17 -5.94
N HIS A 33 -12.49 -13.14 -4.69
CA HIS A 33 -13.93 -13.09 -4.41
C HIS A 33 -14.58 -11.79 -4.90
N HIS A 34 -13.91 -10.65 -4.75
CA HIS A 34 -14.37 -9.38 -5.33
C HIS A 34 -14.44 -9.44 -6.85
N GLN A 35 -13.46 -10.08 -7.47
CA GLN A 35 -13.39 -10.23 -8.92
C GLN A 35 -14.52 -11.11 -9.48
N GLU A 36 -14.84 -12.23 -8.81
CA GLU A 36 -15.95 -13.11 -9.19
C GLU A 36 -17.30 -12.38 -9.12
N GLN A 37 -17.50 -11.54 -8.10
CA GLN A 37 -18.71 -10.72 -7.96
C GLN A 37 -18.81 -9.61 -9.02
N ALA A 38 -17.67 -9.03 -9.44
CA ALA A 38 -17.62 -7.98 -10.45
C ALA A 38 -17.70 -8.49 -11.90
N GLY A 39 -17.67 -9.81 -12.13
CA GLY A 39 -17.80 -10.40 -13.48
C GLY A 39 -16.67 -10.06 -14.46
N MET A 40 -15.52 -9.58 -13.95
CA MET A 40 -14.40 -9.11 -14.77
C MET A 40 -13.21 -10.08 -14.76
N ASN A 41 -12.69 -10.43 -15.94
CA ASN A 41 -11.36 -11.04 -16.09
C ASN A 41 -10.27 -9.95 -15.94
N ALA A 42 -10.13 -9.38 -14.74
CA ALA A 42 -9.14 -8.35 -14.42
C ALA A 42 -7.92 -8.90 -13.65
N ALA A 43 -6.87 -8.08 -13.57
CA ALA A 43 -5.53 -8.44 -13.10
C ALA A 43 -5.48 -9.04 -11.68
N ALA A 44 -4.40 -9.76 -11.38
CA ALA A 44 -4.14 -10.38 -10.07
C ALA A 44 -4.00 -9.39 -8.90
N PHE A 45 -3.95 -8.09 -9.19
CA PHE A 45 -3.80 -7.01 -8.23
C PHE A 45 -4.88 -5.96 -8.49
N PRO A 46 -5.43 -5.35 -7.43
CA PRO A 46 -6.42 -4.29 -7.59
C PRO A 46 -5.78 -3.10 -8.30
N LEU A 47 -6.50 -2.57 -9.29
CA LEU A 47 -6.16 -1.29 -9.90
C LEU A 47 -6.62 -0.20 -8.94
N ILE A 48 -5.71 0.70 -8.58
CA ILE A 48 -5.98 1.83 -7.68
C ILE A 48 -5.94 3.09 -8.53
N ASP A 49 -7.04 3.81 -8.61
CA ASP A 49 -7.07 5.14 -9.22
C ASP A 49 -6.54 6.19 -8.22
N PRO A 50 -5.38 6.84 -8.48
CA PRO A 50 -4.85 7.86 -7.57
C PRO A 50 -5.66 9.17 -7.52
N LEU A 51 -6.60 9.38 -8.45
CA LEU A 51 -7.53 10.52 -8.45
C LEU A 51 -8.86 10.19 -7.76
N ASP A 52 -9.23 8.92 -7.65
CA ASP A 52 -10.30 8.48 -6.75
C ASP A 52 -9.73 8.35 -5.32
N ALA A 53 -9.44 9.51 -4.75
CA ALA A 53 -8.77 9.60 -3.47
C ALA A 53 -9.51 10.51 -2.49
N PHE A 54 -9.36 10.20 -1.21
CA PHE A 54 -9.75 11.08 -0.11
C PHE A 54 -8.51 11.48 0.69
N TYR A 55 -8.28 12.79 0.89
CA TYR A 55 -7.19 13.28 1.72
C TYR A 55 -7.64 13.79 3.10
N LEU A 56 -6.84 13.51 4.12
CA LEU A 56 -6.91 14.13 5.44
C LEU A 56 -5.59 14.84 5.72
N LEU A 57 -5.61 16.17 5.66
CA LEU A 57 -4.44 17.04 5.72
C LEU A 57 -4.49 17.94 6.96
N ASN A 58 -3.43 17.91 7.76
CA ASN A 58 -3.28 18.77 8.94
C ASN A 58 -4.54 18.83 9.87
N PRO A 59 -5.15 17.71 10.27
CA PRO A 59 -6.37 17.73 11.09
C PRO A 59 -6.18 18.35 12.49
N SER A 60 -4.95 18.42 13.00
CA SER A 60 -4.59 19.07 14.27
C SER A 60 -4.32 20.58 14.13
N GLY A 61 -4.14 21.09 12.92
CA GLY A 61 -3.89 22.51 12.65
C GLY A 61 -2.44 22.97 12.89
N ASP A 62 -1.53 22.10 13.31
CA ASP A 62 -0.14 22.43 13.66
C ASP A 62 0.85 22.34 12.49
N LEU A 63 0.49 21.64 11.40
CA LEU A 63 1.32 21.46 10.20
C LEU A 63 0.99 22.50 9.11
N SER A 64 1.06 23.78 9.44
CA SER A 64 0.72 24.88 8.52
C SER A 64 1.55 24.89 7.23
N SER A 65 2.85 24.59 7.31
CA SER A 65 3.74 24.47 6.15
C SER A 65 3.30 23.33 5.22
N SER A 66 3.07 22.15 5.77
CA SER A 66 2.63 20.97 5.00
C SER A 66 1.24 21.18 4.41
N GLN A 67 0.34 21.82 5.16
CA GLN A 67 -0.97 22.19 4.64
C GLN A 67 -0.84 23.08 3.40
N ALA A 68 -0.10 24.19 3.50
CA ALA A 68 0.11 25.07 2.35
C ALA A 68 0.80 24.35 1.17
N ALA A 69 1.67 23.37 1.47
CA ALA A 69 2.41 22.61 0.49
C ALA A 69 1.54 21.65 -0.33
N PHE A 70 0.50 21.05 0.27
CA PHE A 70 -0.33 20.02 -0.35
C PHE A 70 -1.75 20.47 -0.71
N GLU A 71 -2.36 21.38 0.06
CA GLU A 71 -3.76 21.77 -0.10
C GLU A 71 -4.05 22.31 -1.51
N LYS A 72 -3.15 23.16 -2.03
CA LYS A 72 -3.25 23.64 -3.41
C LYS A 72 -3.21 22.49 -4.42
N TRP A 73 -2.28 21.55 -4.24
CA TRP A 73 -2.12 20.41 -5.14
C TRP A 73 -3.38 19.54 -5.17
N PHE A 74 -3.95 19.19 -4.01
CA PHE A 74 -5.18 18.41 -3.94
C PHE A 74 -6.36 19.11 -4.60
N ARG A 75 -6.49 20.42 -4.37
CA ARG A 75 -7.54 21.23 -5.01
C ARG A 75 -7.38 21.29 -6.53
N ASP A 76 -6.17 21.48 -7.02
CA ASP A 76 -5.89 21.55 -8.46
C ASP A 76 -6.19 20.19 -9.15
N GLN A 77 -6.09 19.07 -8.43
CA GLN A 77 -6.48 17.73 -8.91
C GLN A 77 -7.95 17.37 -8.65
N ASN A 78 -8.74 18.26 -8.04
CA ASN A 78 -10.13 18.02 -7.66
C ASN A 78 -10.34 16.75 -6.78
N ILE A 79 -9.40 16.49 -5.88
CA ILE A 79 -9.47 15.37 -4.94
C ILE A 79 -10.33 15.78 -3.75
N GLU A 80 -11.19 14.88 -3.26
CA GLU A 80 -12.02 15.12 -2.08
C GLU A 80 -11.18 15.04 -0.79
N GLY A 81 -11.48 15.86 0.21
CA GLY A 81 -10.80 15.73 1.49
C GLY A 81 -11.03 16.87 2.49
N LYS A 82 -10.32 16.78 3.60
CA LYS A 82 -10.32 17.77 4.69
C LYS A 82 -8.93 18.31 4.95
N ALA A 83 -8.82 19.64 5.05
CA ALA A 83 -7.60 20.35 5.43
C ALA A 83 -7.84 21.19 6.69
N GLY A 84 -6.93 21.12 7.67
CA GLY A 84 -6.94 22.00 8.85
C GLY A 84 -8.04 21.73 9.88
N ILE A 85 -8.86 20.70 9.68
CA ILE A 85 -10.05 20.40 10.50
C ILE A 85 -10.08 18.92 10.83
N ALA A 86 -10.35 18.59 12.10
CA ALA A 86 -10.53 17.22 12.54
C ALA A 86 -11.80 16.59 11.92
N PRO A 87 -11.72 15.37 11.38
CA PRO A 87 -12.84 14.67 10.78
C PRO A 87 -13.66 13.93 11.85
N THR A 88 -14.85 13.44 11.49
CA THR A 88 -15.54 12.45 12.33
C THR A 88 -15.07 11.03 12.00
N VAL A 89 -15.33 10.09 12.91
CA VAL A 89 -14.97 8.68 12.71
C VAL A 89 -15.76 8.10 11.53
N GLU A 90 -17.04 8.44 11.42
CA GLU A 90 -17.96 7.97 10.39
C GLU A 90 -17.54 8.46 9.00
N GLU A 91 -17.08 9.71 8.93
CA GLU A 91 -16.58 10.31 7.70
C GLU A 91 -15.32 9.60 7.21
N LEU A 92 -14.35 9.34 8.10
CA LEU A 92 -13.15 8.57 7.74
C LEU A 92 -13.47 7.13 7.36
N ALA A 93 -14.38 6.48 8.10
CA ALA A 93 -14.83 5.13 7.78
C ALA A 93 -15.56 5.09 6.43
N GLY A 94 -16.32 6.13 6.08
CA GLY A 94 -16.94 6.30 4.77
C GLY A 94 -15.89 6.46 3.67
N ALA A 95 -14.98 7.42 3.84
CA ALA A 95 -13.90 7.69 2.89
C ALA A 95 -13.04 6.45 2.60
N LEU A 96 -12.67 5.70 3.65
CA LEU A 96 -11.90 4.45 3.52
C LEU A 96 -12.66 3.33 2.79
N LYS A 97 -14.00 3.38 2.72
CA LYS A 97 -14.81 2.39 1.99
C LYS A 97 -15.12 2.81 0.56
N SER A 98 -15.27 4.10 0.32
CA SER A 98 -15.84 4.63 -0.93
C SER A 98 -14.82 5.06 -1.97
N HIS A 99 -13.54 5.15 -1.61
CA HIS A 99 -12.46 5.58 -2.49
C HIS A 99 -11.41 4.48 -2.66
N ASP A 100 -10.69 4.51 -3.78
CA ASP A 100 -9.55 3.64 -4.04
C ASP A 100 -8.33 3.98 -3.18
N LEU A 101 -8.10 5.27 -2.90
CA LEU A 101 -6.94 5.77 -2.18
C LEU A 101 -7.30 6.71 -1.01
N PHE A 102 -6.68 6.49 0.14
CA PHE A 102 -6.77 7.36 1.30
C PHE A 102 -5.39 7.94 1.63
N ILE A 103 -5.29 9.26 1.69
CA ILE A 103 -4.04 9.99 1.93
C ILE A 103 -4.13 10.73 3.26
N TYR A 104 -3.32 10.33 4.23
CA TYR A 104 -3.20 11.02 5.51
C TYR A 104 -1.88 11.79 5.59
N ILE A 105 -1.94 13.09 5.88
CA ILE A 105 -0.77 13.93 6.15
C ILE A 105 -1.02 14.63 7.50
N GLY A 106 -0.33 14.16 8.54
CA GLY A 106 -0.62 14.57 9.90
C GLY A 106 0.29 13.90 10.94
N LEU A 107 0.03 14.14 12.22
CA LEU A 107 0.79 13.54 13.30
C LEU A 107 0.51 12.04 13.45
N GLY A 108 1.55 11.24 13.66
CA GLY A 108 1.39 9.83 14.00
C GLY A 108 0.77 9.01 12.86
N SER A 109 -0.12 8.08 13.20
CA SER A 109 -0.82 7.22 12.24
C SER A 109 -2.28 7.63 11.97
N GLY A 110 -2.74 8.76 12.50
CA GLY A 110 -4.15 9.15 12.47
C GLY A 110 -5.08 8.33 13.39
N ALA A 111 -4.53 7.51 14.29
CA ALA A 111 -5.31 6.67 15.20
C ALA A 111 -6.15 7.48 16.22
N GLN A 112 -5.83 8.75 16.39
CA GLN A 112 -6.60 9.71 17.18
C GLN A 112 -7.91 10.14 16.49
N TYR A 113 -8.00 10.00 15.16
CA TYR A 113 -9.19 10.39 14.38
C TYR A 113 -10.06 9.20 14.00
N ILE A 114 -9.44 8.04 13.77
CA ILE A 114 -10.15 6.78 13.56
C ILE A 114 -9.49 5.66 14.39
N PRO A 115 -10.15 5.17 15.44
CA PRO A 115 -9.60 4.12 16.28
C PRO A 115 -9.34 2.82 15.50
N ARG A 116 -8.32 2.07 15.92
CA ARG A 116 -7.93 0.79 15.31
C ARG A 116 -9.06 -0.22 15.16
N HIS A 117 -9.97 -0.27 16.13
CA HIS A 117 -11.10 -1.20 16.10
C HIS A 117 -12.17 -0.80 15.08
N GLU A 118 -12.31 0.50 14.78
CA GLU A 118 -13.21 0.99 13.73
C GLU A 118 -12.67 0.62 12.34
N ILE A 119 -11.36 0.79 12.13
CA ILE A 119 -10.70 0.32 10.90
C ILE A 119 -10.89 -1.19 10.72
N GLN A 120 -10.74 -1.98 11.78
CA GLN A 120 -10.88 -3.45 11.71
C GLN A 120 -12.30 -3.94 11.41
N LYS A 121 -13.34 -3.12 11.63
CA LYS A 121 -14.72 -3.43 11.25
C LYS A 121 -14.96 -3.28 9.76
N LEU A 122 -14.06 -2.62 9.03
CA LEU A 122 -14.18 -2.47 7.58
C LEU A 122 -13.89 -3.82 6.91
N GLU A 123 -14.75 -4.22 5.98
CA GLU A 123 -14.54 -5.44 5.18
C GLU A 123 -13.60 -5.19 4.00
N ASN A 124 -13.70 -3.98 3.43
CA ASN A 124 -12.85 -3.45 2.36
C ASN A 124 -12.38 -2.06 2.75
N CYS A 125 -11.14 -1.76 2.39
CA CYS A 125 -10.50 -0.52 2.77
C CYS A 125 -9.59 -0.04 1.63
N ALA A 126 -9.64 1.26 1.36
CA ALA A 126 -8.81 1.96 0.38
C ALA A 126 -7.32 1.65 0.57
N ALA A 127 -6.56 1.72 -0.52
CA ALA A 127 -5.10 1.88 -0.46
C ALA A 127 -4.77 3.06 0.46
N THR A 128 -3.75 2.96 1.30
CA THR A 128 -3.55 3.97 2.36
C THR A 128 -2.12 4.50 2.38
N LEU A 129 -1.96 5.81 2.26
CA LEU A 129 -0.71 6.54 2.42
C LEU A 129 -0.72 7.30 3.75
N LEU A 130 0.04 6.82 4.75
CA LEU A 130 0.10 7.39 6.10
C LEU A 130 1.36 8.23 6.31
N MET A 131 1.30 9.49 5.92
CA MET A 131 2.40 10.46 5.99
C MET A 131 2.43 11.16 7.35
N GLY A 132 2.82 10.40 8.36
CA GLY A 132 3.06 10.92 9.70
C GLY A 132 4.18 10.19 10.40
N CYS A 133 4.76 10.82 11.41
CA CYS A 133 5.86 10.26 12.21
C CYS A 133 5.46 8.92 12.81
N SER A 134 6.30 7.90 12.65
CA SER A 134 6.11 6.58 13.24
C SER A 134 4.75 5.92 12.90
N SER A 135 4.10 6.31 11.79
CA SER A 135 2.79 5.78 11.37
C SER A 135 2.78 4.26 11.12
N GLY A 136 3.93 3.70 10.73
CA GLY A 136 4.19 2.28 10.49
C GLY A 136 4.94 1.60 11.62
N SER A 137 5.13 2.25 12.76
CA SER A 137 5.81 1.66 13.92
C SER A 137 4.93 0.57 14.57
N LEU A 138 5.61 -0.38 15.23
CA LEU A 138 4.98 -1.44 16.02
C LEU A 138 5.29 -1.22 17.50
N SER A 139 4.27 -1.25 18.33
CA SER A 139 4.39 -1.36 19.79
C SER A 139 4.70 -2.80 20.16
N LEU A 140 5.85 -3.00 20.80
CA LEU A 140 6.29 -4.31 21.30
C LEU A 140 5.74 -4.52 22.71
N ASN A 141 4.95 -5.57 22.89
CA ASN A 141 4.29 -5.89 24.16
C ASN A 141 4.97 -7.10 24.82
N GLY A 142 6.30 -7.07 24.96
CA GLY A 142 7.08 -8.19 25.51
C GLY A 142 6.92 -9.46 24.67
N GLN A 143 6.28 -10.49 25.23
CA GLN A 143 6.02 -11.76 24.56
C GLN A 143 4.72 -11.77 23.71
N TYR A 144 3.90 -10.73 23.81
CA TYR A 144 2.64 -10.64 23.05
C TYR A 144 2.86 -10.10 21.64
N THR A 145 1.91 -10.44 20.75
CA THR A 145 1.92 -10.00 19.35
C THR A 145 2.03 -8.47 19.24
N PRO A 146 3.02 -7.95 18.47
CA PRO A 146 3.17 -6.52 18.25
C PRO A 146 1.90 -5.88 17.70
N GLN A 147 1.69 -4.62 18.06
CA GLN A 147 0.49 -3.87 17.69
C GLN A 147 0.87 -2.65 16.88
N GLY A 148 0.09 -2.31 15.86
CA GLY A 148 0.30 -1.08 15.08
C GLY A 148 -0.92 -0.76 14.24
N THR A 149 -1.19 0.53 14.02
CA THR A 149 -2.34 0.98 13.23
C THR A 149 -2.30 0.45 11.81
N HIS A 150 -1.12 0.39 11.19
CA HIS A 150 -0.92 -0.17 9.86
C HIS A 150 -1.33 -1.66 9.75
N LEU A 151 -1.34 -2.42 10.85
CA LEU A 151 -1.86 -3.79 10.88
C LEU A 151 -3.40 -3.82 10.90
N SER A 152 -4.06 -2.83 11.49
CA SER A 152 -5.53 -2.72 11.46
C SER A 152 -6.03 -2.52 10.03
N TYR A 153 -5.38 -1.66 9.25
CA TYR A 153 -5.68 -1.50 7.83
C TYR A 153 -5.41 -2.78 7.01
N LEU A 154 -4.40 -3.59 7.39
CA LEU A 154 -4.19 -4.89 6.74
C LEU A 154 -5.37 -5.84 6.98
N SER A 155 -5.83 -5.92 8.23
CA SER A 155 -7.00 -6.74 8.58
C SER A 155 -8.28 -6.28 7.89
N ALA A 156 -8.39 -4.97 7.64
CA ALA A 156 -9.47 -4.32 6.90
C ALA A 156 -9.44 -4.58 5.39
N GLY A 157 -8.44 -5.32 4.88
CA GLY A 157 -8.35 -5.69 3.47
C GLY A 157 -7.69 -4.64 2.58
N THR A 158 -7.01 -3.64 3.14
CA THR A 158 -6.30 -2.63 2.34
C THR A 158 -5.24 -3.30 1.44
N PRO A 159 -5.27 -3.04 0.11
CA PRO A 159 -4.38 -3.68 -0.85
C PRO A 159 -2.92 -3.25 -0.72
N VAL A 160 -2.66 -1.95 -0.50
CA VAL A 160 -1.32 -1.40 -0.32
C VAL A 160 -1.31 -0.31 0.74
N ARG A 161 -0.23 -0.26 1.53
CA ARG A 161 -0.04 0.73 2.59
C ARG A 161 1.37 1.23 2.62
N VAL A 162 1.52 2.55 2.69
CA VAL A 162 2.80 3.21 2.85
C VAL A 162 2.79 3.97 4.18
N ALA A 163 3.82 3.77 4.99
CA ALA A 163 3.90 4.32 6.34
C ALA A 163 5.36 4.45 6.81
N ASN A 164 5.61 5.31 7.79
CA ASN A 164 6.96 5.58 8.30
C ASN A 164 7.28 4.71 9.51
N LEU A 165 8.44 4.07 9.48
CA LEU A 165 8.88 3.18 10.56
C LEU A 165 9.29 3.93 11.85
N TRP A 166 9.66 5.20 11.74
CA TRP A 166 10.14 6.06 12.83
C TRP A 166 9.80 7.53 12.56
N GLU A 167 10.30 8.43 13.41
CA GLU A 167 10.10 9.88 13.32
C GLU A 167 10.79 10.48 12.10
N VAL A 168 10.10 11.40 11.43
CA VAL A 168 10.56 12.05 10.19
C VAL A 168 10.33 13.55 10.30
N THR A 169 11.10 14.34 9.58
CA THR A 169 10.90 15.79 9.57
C THR A 169 9.83 16.17 8.55
N ASP A 170 9.00 17.15 8.88
CA ASP A 170 7.90 17.61 8.02
C ASP A 170 8.36 17.94 6.59
N LYS A 171 9.50 18.63 6.44
CA LYS A 171 10.01 19.02 5.12
C LYS A 171 10.45 17.85 4.25
N ASP A 172 11.13 16.86 4.83
CA ASP A 172 11.63 15.71 4.07
C ASP A 172 10.49 14.79 3.67
N ILE A 173 9.53 14.56 4.58
CA ILE A 173 8.36 13.74 4.28
C ILE A 173 7.43 14.43 3.27
N ASP A 174 7.28 15.76 3.34
CA ASP A 174 6.52 16.51 2.35
C ASP A 174 7.14 16.39 0.96
N ARG A 175 8.48 16.49 0.86
CA ARG A 175 9.19 16.29 -0.41
C ARG A 175 8.99 14.89 -0.97
N PHE A 176 9.09 13.87 -0.11
CA PHE A 176 8.83 12.49 -0.51
C PHE A 176 7.38 12.29 -0.98
N GLY A 177 6.41 12.81 -0.23
CA GLY A 177 4.99 12.71 -0.55
C GLY A 177 4.64 13.35 -1.88
N LYS A 178 5.13 14.56 -2.14
CA LYS A 178 4.93 15.22 -3.44
C LYS A 178 5.51 14.42 -4.58
N ALA A 179 6.75 13.95 -4.45
CA ALA A 179 7.40 13.15 -5.48
C ALA A 179 6.64 11.85 -5.76
N MET A 180 6.11 11.20 -4.72
CA MET A 180 5.30 9.99 -4.85
C MET A 180 3.97 10.26 -5.56
N LEU A 181 3.22 11.29 -5.14
CA LEU A 181 1.94 11.65 -5.74
C LEU A 181 2.11 12.09 -7.21
N ASP A 182 3.11 12.91 -7.50
CA ASP A 182 3.43 13.33 -8.87
C ASP A 182 3.82 12.13 -9.75
N ALA A 183 4.57 11.18 -9.22
CA ALA A 183 4.90 9.94 -9.93
C ALA A 183 3.66 9.10 -10.24
N TRP A 184 2.74 8.94 -9.29
CA TRP A 184 1.48 8.21 -9.51
C TRP A 184 0.62 8.85 -10.60
N LEU A 185 0.51 10.18 -10.64
CA LEU A 185 -0.22 10.87 -11.71
C LEU A 185 0.45 10.75 -13.08
N ARG A 186 1.79 10.79 -13.13
CA ARG A 186 2.54 10.57 -14.37
C ARG A 186 2.35 9.16 -14.91
N GLU A 187 2.45 8.15 -14.05
CA GLU A 187 2.21 6.74 -14.42
C GLU A 187 0.79 6.55 -14.94
N ARG A 188 -0.21 7.12 -14.25
CA ARG A 188 -1.61 7.11 -14.71
C ARG A 188 -1.80 7.74 -16.10
N SER A 189 -1.08 8.82 -16.38
CA SER A 189 -1.17 9.54 -17.67
C SER A 189 -0.40 8.85 -18.79
N SER A 190 0.50 7.94 -18.46
CA SER A 190 1.30 7.19 -19.42
C SER A 190 0.53 5.98 -19.95
N PRO A 191 0.61 5.67 -21.27
CA PRO A 191 0.04 4.44 -21.80
C PRO A 191 0.75 3.24 -21.14
N SER A 192 -0.02 2.36 -20.49
CA SER A 192 0.51 1.29 -19.65
C SER A 192 1.50 0.40 -20.41
N VAL A 193 2.79 0.51 -20.06
CA VAL A 193 3.76 -0.51 -20.41
C VAL A 193 3.51 -1.66 -19.45
N ALA A 194 2.91 -2.75 -19.94
CA ALA A 194 2.67 -3.95 -19.16
C ALA A 194 3.97 -4.36 -18.43
N CYS A 195 3.93 -4.39 -17.10
CA CYS A 195 5.07 -4.82 -16.30
C CYS A 195 5.43 -6.26 -16.67
N ALA A 196 6.60 -6.45 -17.29
CA ALA A 196 7.08 -7.75 -17.74
C ALA A 196 7.28 -8.76 -16.58
N GLN A 197 7.38 -8.26 -15.33
CA GLN A 197 7.62 -9.03 -14.12
C GLN A 197 6.34 -9.47 -13.38
N CYS A 198 5.16 -8.98 -13.76
CA CYS A 198 3.87 -9.45 -13.21
C CYS A 198 3.51 -10.91 -13.62
N ARG A 199 4.40 -11.62 -14.31
CA ARG A 199 4.26 -13.04 -14.70
C ARG A 199 4.45 -14.05 -13.57
N LEU A 200 4.75 -13.62 -12.34
CA LEU A 200 4.99 -14.53 -11.20
C LEU A 200 3.70 -15.12 -10.60
N VAL A 201 2.53 -14.51 -10.86
CA VAL A 201 1.25 -14.99 -10.32
C VAL A 201 0.81 -16.35 -10.90
N PRO A 202 0.95 -16.62 -12.22
CA PRO A 202 0.77 -17.96 -12.78
C PRO A 202 1.64 -19.04 -12.13
N GLU A 203 2.90 -18.72 -11.78
CA GLU A 203 3.81 -19.67 -11.13
C GLU A 203 3.34 -19.99 -9.69
N LEU A 204 2.89 -18.99 -8.93
CA LEU A 204 2.27 -19.20 -7.62
C LEU A 204 0.98 -20.02 -7.69
N LYS A 205 0.12 -19.80 -8.69
CA LYS A 205 -1.08 -20.63 -8.92
C LYS A 205 -0.72 -22.09 -9.22
N SER A 206 0.39 -22.33 -9.91
CA SER A 206 0.89 -23.68 -10.20
C SER A 206 1.50 -24.41 -8.99
N MET A 207 1.76 -23.68 -7.90
CA MET A 207 2.30 -24.22 -6.64
C MET A 207 1.20 -24.57 -5.62
N SER A 208 -0.09 -24.58 -6.01
CA SER A 208 -1.17 -25.03 -5.14
C SER A 208 -0.90 -26.47 -4.68
N ILE A 209 -0.47 -26.62 -3.43
CA ILE A 209 -0.39 -27.92 -2.76
C ILE A 209 -1.83 -28.29 -2.40
N THR A 210 -2.56 -28.83 -3.38
CA THR A 210 -3.79 -29.55 -3.09
C THR A 210 -3.45 -30.63 -2.07
N ARG A 211 -4.09 -30.59 -0.90
CA ARG A 211 -3.98 -31.62 0.14
C ARG A 211 -4.68 -32.89 -0.35
N GLY A 212 -4.12 -33.52 -1.38
CA GLY A 212 -4.56 -34.76 -1.99
C GLY A 212 -3.71 -35.92 -1.49
N LYS A 213 -4.38 -36.96 -0.96
CA LYS A 213 -3.78 -38.24 -0.57
C LYS A 213 -2.95 -38.84 -1.71
N GLY A 214 -1.76 -39.35 -1.37
CA GLY A 214 -1.16 -40.56 -1.96
C GLY A 214 -0.72 -40.52 -3.43
N ASP A 215 0.58 -40.76 -3.62
CA ASP A 215 1.24 -41.38 -4.77
C ASP A 215 1.38 -40.61 -6.11
N ALA A 216 2.63 -40.21 -6.40
CA ALA A 216 3.50 -40.81 -7.42
C ALA A 216 4.58 -39.80 -7.89
N LYS A 217 5.85 -40.23 -7.84
CA LYS A 217 7.02 -39.44 -8.27
C LYS A 217 6.89 -39.01 -9.74
N LYS A 218 6.79 -37.71 -10.02
CA LYS A 218 7.04 -37.12 -11.35
C LYS A 218 8.35 -36.34 -11.34
N LYS A 219 9.28 -36.73 -12.23
CA LYS A 219 10.58 -36.07 -12.43
C LYS A 219 10.38 -34.70 -13.08
N ILE A 220 10.99 -33.66 -12.49
CA ILE A 220 11.04 -32.30 -13.07
C ILE A 220 12.18 -32.25 -14.11
N PRO A 221 11.95 -31.77 -15.35
CA PRO A 221 13.02 -31.55 -16.30
C PRO A 221 13.73 -30.21 -16.01
N ARG A 222 15.05 -30.25 -15.84
CA ARG A 222 15.91 -29.06 -15.76
C ARG A 222 15.87 -28.30 -17.10
N LYS A 223 15.26 -27.12 -17.14
CA LYS A 223 15.48 -26.15 -18.23
C LYS A 223 16.71 -25.30 -17.91
N LYS A 224 17.56 -25.12 -18.93
CA LYS A 224 18.79 -24.32 -18.91
C LYS A 224 18.46 -22.84 -18.66
N VAL A 225 19.20 -22.22 -17.74
CA VAL A 225 19.26 -20.77 -17.55
C VAL A 225 19.81 -20.15 -18.84
N SER A 226 19.01 -19.36 -19.54
CA SER A 226 19.45 -18.53 -20.66
C SER A 226 19.92 -17.17 -20.15
N LYS A 227 21.07 -16.75 -20.69
CA LYS A 227 21.88 -15.56 -20.41
C LYS A 227 21.10 -14.27 -20.10
N ALA A 228 21.68 -13.53 -19.14
CA ALA A 228 21.40 -12.14 -18.82
C ALA A 228 21.40 -11.24 -20.06
N CYS A 229 20.41 -10.34 -20.16
CA CYS A 229 20.41 -9.25 -21.12
C CYS A 229 21.14 -8.05 -20.49
N SER A 230 22.05 -7.49 -21.26
CA SER A 230 23.01 -6.44 -20.93
C SER A 230 22.37 -5.11 -20.56
N SER A 231 23.00 -4.43 -19.60
CA SER A 231 22.86 -3.02 -19.27
C SER A 231 22.89 -2.12 -20.52
N VAL A 232 21.85 -1.32 -20.71
CA VAL A 232 21.93 -0.12 -21.56
C VAL A 232 22.38 1.02 -20.67
N VAL A 233 23.62 1.44 -20.91
CA VAL A 233 24.21 2.70 -20.46
C VAL A 233 23.55 3.82 -21.27
N CYS A 234 23.07 4.87 -20.61
CA CYS A 234 22.78 6.15 -21.24
C CYS A 234 23.71 7.20 -20.61
N GLU A 235 24.82 7.48 -21.28
CA GLU A 235 25.42 8.82 -21.40
C GLU A 235 24.68 9.48 -22.60
N ASP A 236 24.35 10.76 -22.67
CA ASP A 236 24.91 12.01 -22.12
C ASP A 236 23.85 12.91 -21.47
#